data_AF-A0AA36BXL8-F1
#
_entry.id   AF-A0AA36BXL8-F1
#
_cell.length_a   1.000
_cell.length_b   1.000
_cell.length_c   1.000
_cell.angle_alpha   90.00
_cell.angle_beta   90.00
_cell.angle_gamma   90.00
#
_symmetry.space_group_name_H-M   'P 1'
#
loop_
_entity.id
_entity.type
_entity.pdbx_description
1 polymer ?
#
loop_
_entity_poly.entity_id
_entity_poly.type
_entity_poly.pdbx_seq_one_letter_code
_entity_poly.pdbx_strand_id
1 'polypeptide(L)'
;MAAWTGIAATLLKIGKTIHSIFNLPVPLTENSVCNVTPDSEHATELSVSKNIRLSRIPRDQNYISSILNAAKFSEIEQGKILALKVKGMSNVKIDVKVRRSRKPVENFLKDLDGYNRVRAGRRPKAASETDERAIVSVMEKSHCYSVSKIKASAGVEASKDE
;
A
#
# COMPACT_ATOMS: atom_id res chain seq x y z
N MET A 1 4.13 -17.46 -36.68
CA MET A 1 4.03 -17.25 -35.22
C MET A 1 5.35 -16.64 -34.78
N ALA A 2 5.43 -15.31 -34.71
CA ALA A 2 6.69 -14.57 -34.65
C ALA A 2 7.20 -14.44 -33.20
N ALA A 3 8.46 -14.76 -32.99
CA ALA A 3 9.14 -14.73 -31.70
C ALA A 3 9.30 -13.28 -31.20
N TRP A 4 8.64 -12.94 -30.09
CA TRP A 4 8.72 -11.63 -29.42
C TRP A 4 10.04 -11.39 -28.66
N THR A 5 11.04 -12.26 -28.83
CA THR A 5 12.23 -12.33 -27.97
C THR A 5 13.44 -11.57 -28.54
N GLY A 6 13.44 -11.21 -29.84
CA GLY A 6 14.56 -10.55 -30.52
C GLY A 6 14.74 -9.06 -30.19
N ILE A 7 13.66 -8.26 -30.16
CA ILE A 7 13.74 -6.79 -29.91
C ILE A 7 14.11 -6.43 -28.46
N ALA A 8 13.88 -7.33 -27.52
CA ALA A 8 14.26 -7.09 -26.12
C ALA A 8 15.78 -6.91 -25.95
N ALA A 9 16.59 -7.50 -26.84
CA ALA A 9 18.05 -7.38 -26.80
C ALA A 9 18.54 -5.97 -27.16
N THR A 10 17.88 -5.27 -28.09
CA THR A 10 18.29 -3.93 -28.54
C THR A 10 17.73 -2.80 -27.68
N LEU A 11 16.61 -3.01 -26.98
CA LEU A 11 15.99 -2.01 -26.10
C LEU A 11 16.57 -1.95 -24.67
N LEU A 12 17.53 -2.82 -24.33
CA LEU A 12 18.21 -2.83 -23.04
C LEU A 12 19.66 -2.41 -23.26
N LYS A 13 20.13 -1.36 -22.56
CA LYS A 13 21.46 -0.72 -22.74
C LYS A 13 22.71 -1.63 -22.62
N ILE A 14 22.55 -2.94 -22.45
CA ILE A 14 23.64 -3.92 -22.28
C ILE A 14 23.32 -5.27 -22.99
N GLY A 15 22.34 -5.34 -23.91
CA GLY A 15 22.12 -6.55 -24.72
C GLY A 15 21.65 -7.81 -23.95
N LYS A 16 21.29 -7.69 -22.67
CA LYS A 16 20.88 -8.84 -21.84
C LYS A 16 19.41 -9.18 -22.08
N THR A 17 19.15 -10.33 -22.69
CA THR A 17 17.79 -10.86 -22.84
C THR A 17 17.27 -11.36 -21.49
N ILE A 18 15.97 -11.17 -21.24
CA ILE A 18 15.24 -11.68 -20.06
C ILE A 18 15.35 -13.22 -19.94
N HIS A 19 15.74 -13.91 -21.02
CA HIS A 19 15.92 -15.36 -21.07
C HIS A 19 16.94 -15.91 -20.07
N SER A 20 18.01 -15.18 -19.75
CA SER A 20 19.00 -15.65 -18.75
C SER A 20 18.45 -15.68 -17.32
N ILE A 21 17.34 -14.98 -17.05
CA ILE A 21 16.78 -14.83 -15.70
C ILE A 21 15.69 -15.87 -15.42
N PHE A 22 15.02 -16.38 -16.47
CA PHE A 22 13.87 -17.28 -16.33
C PHE A 22 14.13 -18.73 -16.73
N ASN A 23 15.31 -19.09 -17.25
CA ASN A 23 15.67 -20.47 -17.63
C ASN A 23 14.55 -21.21 -18.42
N LEU A 24 13.81 -20.48 -19.26
CA LEU A 24 12.77 -21.06 -20.10
C LEU A 24 13.43 -21.57 -21.39
N PRO A 25 13.36 -22.88 -21.70
CA PRO A 25 13.92 -23.42 -22.94
C PRO A 25 12.98 -23.04 -24.08
N VAL A 26 13.25 -21.90 -24.72
CA VAL A 26 12.59 -21.51 -25.96
C VAL A 26 13.55 -21.79 -27.11
N PRO A 27 13.23 -22.70 -28.04
CA PRO A 27 14.09 -23.00 -29.17
C PRO A 27 14.14 -21.80 -30.11
N LEU A 28 15.28 -21.12 -30.17
CA LEU A 28 15.55 -20.08 -31.16
C LEU A 28 16.10 -20.76 -32.41
N THR A 29 15.34 -20.73 -33.51
CA THR A 29 15.79 -21.17 -34.84
C THR A 29 16.24 -19.97 -35.66
N GLU A 30 17.10 -20.17 -36.66
CA GLU A 30 17.73 -19.11 -37.47
C GLU A 30 16.73 -18.18 -38.18
N ASN A 31 15.46 -18.59 -38.32
CA ASN A 31 14.40 -17.84 -38.98
C ASN A 31 13.53 -16.99 -38.02
N SER A 32 13.91 -16.89 -36.74
CA SER A 32 13.13 -16.14 -35.74
C SER A 32 13.42 -14.63 -35.79
N VAL A 33 12.73 -13.92 -36.69
CA VAL A 33 12.83 -12.46 -36.83
C VAL A 33 11.62 -11.76 -36.18
N CYS A 34 11.88 -10.73 -35.39
CA CYS A 34 10.87 -9.93 -34.72
C CYS A 34 10.55 -8.67 -35.54
N ASN A 35 9.27 -8.48 -35.89
CA ASN A 35 8.81 -7.44 -36.82
C ASN A 35 8.19 -6.21 -36.11
N VAL A 36 8.57 -5.94 -34.86
CA VAL A 36 8.02 -4.84 -34.08
C VAL A 36 9.00 -3.67 -34.12
N THR A 37 8.57 -2.53 -34.66
CA THR A 37 9.43 -1.34 -34.74
C THR A 37 9.52 -0.66 -33.37
N PRO A 38 10.64 0.01 -33.04
CA PRO A 38 10.85 0.68 -31.75
C PRO A 38 9.78 1.73 -31.43
N ASP A 39 9.21 2.34 -32.48
CA ASP A 39 8.20 3.40 -32.39
C ASP A 39 6.76 2.88 -32.42
N SER A 40 6.58 1.55 -32.42
CA SER A 40 5.24 0.97 -32.40
C SER A 40 4.53 1.22 -31.06
N GLU A 41 3.21 1.35 -31.11
CA GLU A 41 2.34 1.51 -29.94
C GLU A 41 2.53 0.39 -28.89
N HIS A 42 2.87 -0.82 -29.37
CA HIS A 42 3.14 -1.97 -28.50
C HIS A 42 4.50 -1.83 -27.75
N ALA A 43 5.49 -1.18 -28.36
CA ALA A 43 6.79 -0.93 -27.72
C ALA A 43 6.68 0.13 -26.62
N THR A 44 5.82 1.14 -26.83
CA THR A 44 5.52 2.17 -25.83
C THR A 44 4.76 1.58 -24.65
N GLU A 45 3.79 0.69 -24.87
CA GLU A 45 3.08 -0.03 -23.79
C GLU A 45 4.03 -0.92 -22.94
N LEU A 46 4.98 -1.59 -23.58
CA LEU A 46 6.06 -2.34 -22.90
C LEU A 46 7.03 -1.44 -22.12
N SER A 47 7.20 -0.18 -22.54
CA SER A 47 8.03 0.79 -21.82
C SER A 47 7.34 1.36 -20.57
N VAL A 48 6.02 1.56 -20.63
CA VAL A 48 5.21 2.03 -19.49
C VAL A 48 5.08 0.96 -18.40
N SER A 49 5.00 -0.31 -18.79
CA SER A 49 4.93 -1.44 -17.86
C SER A 49 6.24 -1.74 -17.10
N LYS A 50 7.38 -1.13 -17.49
CA LYS A 50 8.69 -1.31 -16.82
C LYS A 50 8.82 -0.68 -15.42
N ASN A 51 7.82 0.05 -14.90
CA ASN A 51 7.89 0.70 -13.59
C ASN A 51 7.15 -0.01 -12.44
N ILE A 52 6.54 -1.17 -12.65
CA ILE A 52 6.02 -1.96 -11.54
C ILE A 52 7.03 -3.03 -11.18
N ARG A 53 7.74 -2.81 -10.06
CA ARG A 53 8.61 -3.78 -9.39
C ARG A 53 7.76 -4.96 -8.87
N LEU A 54 7.31 -5.82 -9.79
CA LEU A 54 6.41 -6.95 -9.54
C LEU A 54 7.06 -8.13 -8.79
N SER A 55 8.34 -8.05 -8.42
CA SER A 55 9.04 -9.17 -7.77
C SER A 55 8.93 -9.19 -6.24
N ARG A 56 8.27 -8.21 -5.61
CA ARG A 56 8.18 -8.12 -4.14
C ARG A 56 6.76 -8.05 -3.57
N ILE A 57 5.74 -8.25 -4.39
CA ILE A 57 4.36 -8.42 -3.91
C ILE A 57 4.06 -9.92 -3.96
N PRO A 58 3.80 -10.58 -2.81
CA PRO A 58 3.25 -11.94 -2.79
C PRO A 58 2.06 -11.99 -3.74
N ARG A 59 2.14 -12.81 -4.80
CA ARG A 59 1.04 -13.08 -5.74
C ARG A 59 -0.04 -13.98 -5.13
N ASP A 60 -0.12 -14.02 -3.80
CA ASP A 60 -1.25 -14.63 -3.14
C ASP A 60 -2.45 -13.71 -3.31
N GLN A 61 -3.46 -14.21 -4.03
CA GLN A 61 -4.73 -13.53 -4.26
C GLN A 61 -5.35 -13.05 -2.94
N ASN A 62 -5.13 -13.79 -1.84
CA ASN A 62 -5.61 -13.45 -0.50
C ASN A 62 -4.82 -12.30 0.14
N TYR A 63 -3.51 -12.23 -0.09
CA TYR A 63 -2.64 -11.16 0.42
C TYR A 63 -2.88 -9.83 -0.33
N ILE A 64 -3.05 -9.88 -1.65
CA ILE A 64 -3.42 -8.69 -2.43
C ILE A 64 -4.83 -8.21 -2.04
N SER A 65 -5.76 -9.15 -1.85
CA SER A 65 -7.11 -8.85 -1.36
C SER A 65 -7.07 -8.23 0.04
N SER A 66 -6.25 -8.72 0.96
CA SER A 66 -6.15 -8.17 2.33
C SER A 66 -5.56 -6.76 2.38
N ILE A 67 -4.55 -6.46 1.55
CA ILE A 67 -3.98 -5.11 1.43
C ILE A 67 -5.02 -4.14 0.88
N LEU A 68 -5.76 -4.53 -0.15
CA LEU A 68 -6.82 -3.70 -0.69
C LEU A 68 -7.93 -3.52 0.37
N ASN A 69 -8.36 -4.60 1.04
CA ASN A 69 -9.48 -4.59 1.99
C ASN A 69 -9.24 -3.86 3.32
N ALA A 70 -8.00 -3.58 3.71
CA ALA A 70 -7.70 -2.90 4.99
C ALA A 70 -7.87 -1.37 4.94
N ALA A 71 -7.84 -0.78 3.73
CA ALA A 71 -7.93 0.67 3.58
C ALA A 71 -9.38 1.18 3.55
N LYS A 72 -9.60 2.38 4.10
CA LYS A 72 -10.84 3.16 3.84
C LYS A 72 -11.00 3.37 2.33
N PHE A 73 -12.24 3.50 1.86
CA PHE A 73 -12.47 3.85 0.45
C PHE A 73 -11.77 5.16 0.07
N SER A 74 -11.11 5.18 -1.07
CA SER A 74 -10.62 6.41 -1.69
C SER A 74 -11.78 7.29 -2.15
N GLU A 75 -11.54 8.60 -2.32
CA GLU A 75 -12.56 9.55 -2.81
C GLU A 75 -13.18 9.10 -4.15
N ILE A 76 -12.35 8.55 -5.05
CA ILE A 76 -12.80 8.04 -6.35
C ILE A 76 -13.74 6.84 -6.18
N GLU A 77 -13.42 5.92 -5.27
CA GLU A 77 -14.29 4.78 -4.95
C GLU A 77 -15.60 5.23 -4.30
N GLN A 78 -15.55 6.21 -3.40
CA GLN A 78 -16.72 6.81 -2.76
C GLN A 78 -17.66 7.43 -3.82
N GLY A 79 -17.11 8.22 -4.75
CA GLY A 79 -17.86 8.79 -5.86
C GLY A 79 -18.51 7.73 -6.76
N LYS A 80 -17.78 6.65 -7.07
CA LYS A 80 -18.34 5.50 -7.82
C LYS A 80 -19.49 4.84 -7.08
N ILE A 81 -19.35 4.59 -5.77
CA ILE A 81 -20.40 3.99 -4.95
C ILE A 81 -21.66 4.87 -4.94
N LEU A 82 -21.50 6.17 -4.74
CA LEU A 82 -22.59 7.14 -4.75
C LEU A 82 -23.32 7.19 -6.11
N ALA A 83 -22.57 7.27 -7.21
CA ALA A 83 -23.15 7.28 -8.56
C ALA A 83 -23.95 6.00 -8.86
N LEU A 84 -23.42 4.83 -8.46
CA LEU A 84 -24.12 3.56 -8.63
C LEU A 84 -25.37 3.46 -7.74
N LYS A 85 -25.34 4.08 -6.56
CA LYS A 85 -26.48 4.14 -5.65
C LYS A 85 -27.60 5.03 -6.19
N VAL A 86 -27.26 6.21 -6.72
CA VAL A 86 -28.20 7.12 -7.39
C VAL A 86 -28.83 6.44 -8.62
N LYS A 87 -28.07 5.60 -9.32
CA LYS A 87 -28.56 4.76 -10.42
C LYS A 87 -29.51 3.63 -9.97
N GLY A 88 -29.83 3.53 -8.68
CA GLY A 88 -30.79 2.56 -8.14
C GLY A 88 -30.23 1.13 -8.03
N MET A 89 -28.91 0.94 -8.03
CA MET A 89 -28.34 -0.40 -7.86
C MET A 89 -28.47 -0.89 -6.42
N SER A 90 -28.67 -2.21 -6.28
CA SER A 90 -28.62 -2.86 -4.97
C SER A 90 -27.18 -2.90 -4.45
N ASN A 91 -27.01 -2.88 -3.12
CA ASN A 91 -25.68 -2.89 -2.50
C ASN A 91 -24.84 -4.12 -2.91
N VAL A 92 -25.51 -5.26 -3.19
CA VAL A 92 -24.93 -6.52 -3.69
C VAL A 92 -24.50 -6.46 -5.16
N LYS A 93 -24.94 -5.46 -5.92
CA LYS A 93 -24.42 -5.19 -7.27
C LYS A 93 -23.31 -4.16 -7.23
N ILE A 94 -23.35 -3.26 -6.25
CA ILE A 94 -22.35 -2.20 -6.05
C ILE A 94 -21.04 -2.82 -5.57
N ASP A 95 -21.06 -3.71 -4.59
CA ASP A 95 -19.87 -4.39 -4.05
C ASP A 95 -19.09 -5.17 -5.12
N VAL A 96 -19.79 -5.92 -5.99
CA VAL A 96 -19.23 -6.66 -7.12
C VAL A 96 -18.59 -5.71 -8.14
N LYS A 97 -19.23 -4.57 -8.44
CA LYS A 97 -18.70 -3.57 -9.39
C LYS A 97 -17.49 -2.82 -8.85
N VAL A 98 -17.51 -2.45 -7.58
CA VAL A 98 -16.41 -1.74 -6.93
C VAL A 98 -15.30 -2.73 -6.53
N ARG A 99 -15.54 -4.04 -6.64
CA ARG A 99 -14.65 -5.13 -6.25
C ARG A 99 -14.23 -5.04 -4.78
N ARG A 100 -15.22 -4.77 -3.92
CA ARG A 100 -15.04 -4.57 -2.49
C ARG A 100 -15.98 -5.48 -1.72
N SER A 101 -15.63 -5.74 -0.46
CA SER A 101 -16.56 -6.45 0.44
C SER A 101 -17.83 -5.64 0.65
N ARG A 102 -18.97 -6.34 0.78
CA ARG A 102 -20.29 -5.75 1.03
C ARG A 102 -20.33 -4.90 2.29
N LYS A 103 -19.64 -5.32 3.36
CA LYS A 103 -19.71 -4.69 4.68
C LYS A 103 -19.14 -3.26 4.69
N PRO A 104 -17.94 -2.99 4.12
CA PRO A 104 -17.48 -1.63 3.89
C PRO A 104 -18.46 -0.75 3.08
N VAL A 105 -19.07 -1.27 2.02
CA VAL A 105 -20.04 -0.54 1.20
C VAL A 105 -21.29 -0.17 2.00
N GLU A 106 -21.83 -1.11 2.77
CA GLU A 106 -22.96 -0.87 3.68
C GLU A 106 -22.62 0.17 4.75
N ASN A 107 -21.45 0.05 5.38
CA ASN A 107 -21.02 1.00 6.42
C ASN A 107 -20.85 2.42 5.84
N PHE A 108 -20.30 2.55 4.64
CA PHE A 108 -20.17 3.84 3.95
C PHE A 108 -21.54 4.45 3.62
N LEU A 109 -22.46 3.66 3.05
CA LEU A 109 -23.79 4.15 2.69
C LEU A 109 -24.68 4.46 3.92
N LYS A 110 -24.36 3.90 5.09
CA LYS A 110 -25.06 4.20 6.35
C LYS A 110 -24.64 5.52 6.98
N ASP A 111 -23.39 5.94 6.77
CA ASP A 111 -22.81 7.12 7.41
C ASP A 111 -21.92 7.87 6.42
N LEU A 112 -22.53 8.61 5.50
CA LEU A 112 -21.83 9.34 4.44
C LEU A 112 -20.91 10.43 5.00
N ASP A 113 -21.41 11.19 5.97
CA ASP A 113 -20.70 12.35 6.54
C ASP A 113 -19.68 11.97 7.62
N GLY A 114 -19.83 10.80 8.23
CA GLY A 114 -18.99 10.29 9.30
C GLY A 114 -17.95 9.25 8.87
N TYR A 115 -18.08 8.63 7.69
CA TYR A 115 -17.20 7.53 7.27
C TYR A 115 -15.70 7.88 7.29
N ASN A 116 -15.35 9.08 6.81
CA ASN A 116 -13.97 9.53 6.74
C ASN A 116 -13.45 10.09 8.06
N ARG A 117 -14.32 10.32 9.07
CA ARG A 117 -13.91 10.90 10.34
C ARG A 117 -12.89 10.02 11.05
N VAL A 118 -11.90 10.67 11.65
CA VAL A 118 -10.96 10.01 12.55
C VAL A 118 -11.70 9.75 13.85
N ARG A 119 -11.71 8.49 14.31
CA ARG A 119 -12.29 8.17 15.61
C ARG A 119 -11.45 8.87 16.68
N ALA A 120 -12.09 9.75 17.45
CA ALA A 120 -11.49 10.33 18.63
C ALA A 120 -11.41 9.25 19.71
N GLY A 121 -10.21 8.99 20.22
CA GLY A 121 -9.99 7.96 21.22
C GLY A 121 -8.62 7.31 21.03
N ARG A 122 -7.61 7.88 21.68
CA ARG A 122 -6.40 7.13 22.00
C ARG A 122 -6.53 6.62 23.43
N ARG A 123 -5.85 5.51 23.72
CA ARG A 123 -5.58 5.14 25.11
C ARG A 123 -4.89 6.35 25.77
N PRO A 124 -5.36 6.82 26.94
CA PRO A 124 -4.69 7.91 27.63
C PRO A 124 -3.23 7.54 27.88
N LYS A 125 -2.34 8.52 27.78
CA LYS A 125 -0.93 8.35 28.13
C LYS A 125 -0.84 7.95 29.59
N ALA A 126 0.14 7.10 29.92
CA ALA A 126 0.42 6.71 31.30
C ALA A 126 0.92 7.89 32.16
N ALA A 127 1.49 8.92 31.55
CA ALA A 127 1.91 10.16 32.19
C ALA A 127 1.04 11.33 31.71
N SER A 128 0.63 12.21 32.63
CA SER A 128 -0.02 13.47 32.29
C SER A 128 0.99 14.49 31.76
N GLU A 129 0.51 15.57 31.13
CA GLU A 129 1.39 16.65 30.67
C GLU A 129 2.15 17.32 31.84
N THR A 130 1.53 17.37 33.03
CA THR A 130 2.15 17.86 34.25
C THR A 130 3.31 16.95 34.67
N ASP A 131 3.11 15.64 34.61
CA ASP A 131 4.14 14.64 34.93
C ASP A 131 5.31 14.74 33.95
N GLU A 132 5.03 14.89 32.66
CA GLU A 132 6.04 15.10 31.62
C GLU A 132 6.89 16.36 31.93
N ARG A 133 6.26 17.47 32.32
CA ARG A 133 6.96 18.71 32.71
C ARG A 133 7.79 18.55 33.98
N ALA A 134 7.26 17.84 34.98
CA ALA A 134 7.99 17.56 36.22
C ALA A 134 9.24 16.72 35.97
N ILE A 135 9.12 15.69 35.12
CA ILE A 135 10.25 14.86 34.68
C ILE A 135 11.31 15.70 33.98
N VAL A 136 10.92 16.54 33.01
CA VAL A 136 11.86 17.42 32.30
C VAL A 136 12.57 18.38 33.26
N SER A 137 11.83 19.01 34.18
CA SER A 137 12.40 19.94 35.18
C SER A 137 13.44 19.27 36.07
N VAL A 138 13.21 18.02 36.49
CA VAL A 138 14.19 17.25 37.28
C VAL A 138 15.40 16.88 36.42
N MET A 139 15.19 16.43 35.18
CA MET A 139 16.28 16.06 34.27
C MET A 139 17.21 17.23 33.93
N GLU A 140 16.67 18.44 33.82
CA GLU A 140 17.44 19.67 33.60
C GLU A 140 18.28 20.05 34.81
N LYS A 141 17.75 19.87 36.03
CA LYS A 141 18.46 20.21 37.27
C LYS A 141 19.50 19.16 37.66
N SER A 142 19.32 17.91 37.25
CA SER A 142 20.18 16.80 37.65
C SER A 142 20.37 15.79 36.54
N HIS A 143 21.36 16.07 35.67
CA HIS A 143 21.73 15.24 34.52
C HIS A 143 22.24 13.83 34.86
N CYS A 144 22.54 13.55 36.14
CA CYS A 144 23.14 12.29 36.59
C CYS A 144 22.15 11.35 37.29
N TYR A 145 20.85 11.66 37.28
CA TYR A 145 19.86 10.86 38.01
C TYR A 145 19.44 9.62 37.23
N SER A 146 19.32 8.50 37.93
CA SER A 146 18.69 7.29 37.39
C SER A 146 17.19 7.50 37.18
N VAL A 147 16.58 6.72 36.28
CA VAL A 147 15.14 6.82 35.99
C VAL A 147 14.28 6.67 37.26
N SER A 148 14.59 5.73 38.15
CA SER A 148 13.87 5.57 39.41
C SER A 148 14.00 6.79 40.32
N LYS A 149 15.18 7.43 40.34
CA LYS A 149 15.41 8.64 41.12
C LYS A 149 14.69 9.84 40.51
N ILE A 150 14.61 9.93 39.18
CA ILE A 150 13.83 10.94 38.47
C ILE A 150 12.35 10.78 38.79
N LYS A 151 11.81 9.55 38.73
CA LYS A 151 10.41 9.27 39.10
C LYS A 151 10.08 9.65 40.54
N ALA A 152 10.93 9.24 41.48
CA ALA A 152 10.75 9.60 42.88
C ALA A 152 10.83 11.11 43.11
N SER A 153 11.74 11.80 42.40
CA SER A 153 11.91 13.26 42.52
C SER A 153 10.80 14.05 41.82
N ALA A 154 10.26 13.52 40.72
CA ALA A 154 9.17 14.12 39.95
C ALA A 154 7.77 13.76 40.49
N GLY A 155 7.68 12.78 41.40
CA GLY A 155 6.40 12.30 41.95
C GLY A 155 5.55 11.53 40.95
N VAL A 156 6.16 10.84 39.99
CA VAL A 156 5.45 10.17 38.87
C VAL A 156 5.47 8.65 39.02
N GLU A 157 4.30 8.02 38.99
CA GLU A 157 4.12 6.56 39.12
C GLU A 157 4.18 5.80 37.78
N ALA A 158 4.21 6.50 36.64
CA ALA A 158 4.20 5.88 35.31
C ALA A 158 5.39 4.92 35.10
N SER A 159 5.14 3.70 34.64
CA SER A 159 6.17 2.70 34.31
C SER A 159 6.70 2.87 32.88
N LYS A 160 7.88 2.32 32.61
CA LYS A 160 8.31 2.11 31.22
C LYS A 160 7.55 0.87 30.73
N ASP A 161 6.86 0.97 29.60
CA ASP A 161 6.33 -0.22 28.92
C ASP A 161 7.56 -1.05 28.47
N GLU A 162 7.64 -2.31 28.90
CA GLU A 162 8.68 -3.27 28.46
C GLU A 162 8.52 -3.66 26.99
#